data_AF-A0A9E5P2X7-F1
#
_entry.id   AF-A0A9E5P2X7-F1
#
_cell.length_a   1.000
_cell.length_b   1.000
_cell.length_c   1.000
_cell.angle_alpha   90.00
_cell.angle_beta   90.00
_cell.angle_gamma   90.00
#
_symmetry.space_group_name_H-M   'P 1'
#
loop_
_entity.id
_entity.type
_entity.pdbx_description
1 polymer ?
#
loop_
_entity_poly.entity_id
_entity_poly.type
_entity_poly.pdbx_seq_one_letter_code
_entity_poly.pdbx_strand_id
1 'polypeptide(L)' 'MALKRELGFWHVFAMASGAMISSGLFVLPAVAFPAVGPGLFLCYLLAAVLLLPALLAKAELVTAMPKAGGTYFFI' A
#
# COMPACT_ATOMS: atom_id res chain seq x y z
N MET A 1 18.03 -24.34 -5.87
CA MET A 1 18.26 -23.25 -6.86
C MET A 1 17.82 -21.95 -6.21
N ALA A 2 18.73 -21.00 -5.95
CA ALA A 2 18.38 -19.73 -5.32
C ALA A 2 17.74 -18.78 -6.36
N LEU A 3 16.76 -17.96 -5.95
CA LEU A 3 16.17 -16.95 -6.82
C LEU A 3 17.21 -15.86 -7.14
N LYS A 4 17.26 -15.43 -8.40
CA LYS A 4 18.05 -14.26 -8.82
C LYS A 4 17.29 -12.97 -8.47
N ARG A 5 18.00 -11.99 -7.90
CA ARG A 5 17.46 -10.67 -7.58
C ARG A 5 17.59 -9.74 -8.79
N GLU A 6 16.64 -9.82 -9.71
CA GLU A 6 16.62 -9.02 -10.96
C GLU A 6 15.54 -7.92 -10.95
N LEU A 7 14.72 -7.85 -9.89
CA LEU A 7 13.68 -6.84 -9.74
C LEU A 7 14.29 -5.47 -9.40
N GLY A 8 14.21 -4.53 -10.35
CA GLY A 8 14.52 -3.13 -10.14
C GLY A 8 13.31 -2.32 -9.65
N PHE A 9 13.51 -1.01 -9.48
CA PHE A 9 12.51 -0.08 -8.97
C PHE A 9 11.16 -0.15 -9.71
N TRP A 10 11.18 -0.08 -11.04
CA TRP A 10 9.95 -0.07 -11.85
C TRP A 10 9.16 -1.37 -11.76
N HIS A 11 9.85 -2.51 -11.68
CA HIS A 11 9.20 -3.81 -11.51
C HIS A 11 8.48 -3.86 -10.16
N VAL A 12 9.15 -3.44 -9.08
CA VAL A 12 8.57 -3.41 -7.73
C VAL A 12 7.42 -2.43 -7.63
N PHE A 13 7.55 -1.24 -8.23
CA PHE A 13 6.50 -0.22 -8.24
C PHE A 13 5.23 -0.72 -8.96
N ALA A 14 5.38 -1.28 -10.17
CA ALA A 14 4.26 -1.81 -10.93
C ALA A 14 3.55 -2.97 -10.20
N MET A 15 4.32 -3.88 -9.59
CA MET A 15 3.75 -4.96 -8.78
C MET A 15 2.99 -4.45 -7.56
N ALA A 16 3.61 -3.57 -6.77
CA ALA A 16 3.01 -3.06 -5.53
C ALA A 16 1.76 -2.22 -5.79
N SER A 17 1.81 -1.32 -6.77
CA SER A 17 0.67 -0.49 -7.15
C SER A 17 -0.45 -1.32 -7.76
N GLY A 18 -0.15 -2.28 -8.64
CA GLY A 18 -1.14 -3.19 -9.21
C GLY A 18 -1.88 -4.00 -8.14
N ALA A 19 -1.14 -4.54 -7.17
CA ALA A 19 -1.73 -5.25 -6.04
C ALA A 19 -2.64 -4.36 -5.18
N MET A 20 -2.25 -3.10 -4.93
CA MET A 20 -3.02 -2.16 -4.12
C MET A 20 -4.29 -1.65 -4.84
N ILE A 21 -4.20 -1.33 -6.13
CA ILE A 21 -5.32 -0.78 -6.92
C ILE A 21 -6.38 -1.85 -7.18
N SER A 22 -5.98 -3.13 -7.33
CA SER A 22 -6.85 -4.22 -7.77
C SER A 22 -8.11 -4.42 -6.91
N SER A 23 -8.01 -4.57 -5.60
CA SER A 23 -9.18 -4.86 -4.75
C SER A 23 -9.70 -3.64 -3.99
N GLY A 24 -8.81 -2.74 -3.59
CA GLY A 24 -9.16 -1.60 -2.74
C GLY A 24 -10.01 -0.55 -3.45
N LEU A 25 -9.68 -0.21 -4.70
CA LEU A 25 -10.34 0.90 -5.39
C LEU A 25 -11.71 0.55 -5.97
N PHE A 26 -11.98 -0.72 -6.27
CA PHE A 26 -13.25 -1.08 -6.94
C PHE A 26 -14.38 -1.38 -5.96
N VAL A 27 -14.07 -1.82 -4.73
CA VAL A 27 -15.08 -2.22 -3.74
C VAL A 27 -15.39 -1.09 -2.76
N LEU A 28 -14.38 -0.43 -2.20
CA LEU A 28 -14.57 0.58 -1.15
C LEU A 28 -15.36 1.82 -1.61
N PRO A 29 -15.13 2.40 -2.81
CA PRO A 29 -15.94 3.51 -3.29
C PRO A 29 -17.41 3.15 -3.48
N ALA A 30 -17.69 1.93 -3.95
CA ALA A 30 -19.06 1.48 -4.19
C ALA A 30 -19.88 1.45 -2.89
N VAL A 31 -19.28 1.05 -1.78
CA VAL A 31 -19.95 1.01 -0.47
C VAL A 31 -19.90 2.34 0.28
N ALA A 32 -18.91 3.19 0.03
CA ALA A 32 -18.73 4.45 0.73
C ALA A 32 -19.47 5.63 0.06
N PHE A 33 -19.68 5.59 -1.25
CA PHE A 33 -20.37 6.66 -1.98
C PHE A 33 -21.79 6.94 -1.47
N PRO A 34 -22.63 5.95 -1.11
CA PRO A 34 -23.96 6.22 -0.54
C PRO A 34 -23.93 7.02 0.78
N ALA A 35 -22.84 6.92 1.56
CA ALA A 35 -22.72 7.58 2.86
C ALA A 35 -22.17 9.02 2.74
N VAL A 36 -21.26 9.27 1.80
CA VAL A 36 -20.51 10.53 1.72
C VAL A 36 -20.79 11.31 0.42
N GLY A 37 -21.43 10.66 -0.56
CA GLY A 37 -21.74 11.22 -1.87
C GLY A 37 -20.48 11.76 -2.58
N PRO A 38 -20.58 12.92 -3.26
CA PRO A 38 -19.44 13.55 -3.94
C PRO A 38 -18.25 13.87 -3.03
N GLY A 39 -18.44 13.93 -1.70
CA GLY A 39 -17.38 14.15 -0.71
C GLY A 39 -16.39 12.99 -0.57
N LEU A 40 -16.64 11.86 -1.23
CA LEU A 40 -15.81 10.65 -1.15
C LEU A 40 -14.32 10.92 -1.43
N PHE A 41 -14.00 11.77 -2.40
CA PHE A 41 -12.62 12.17 -2.71
C PHE A 41 -11.92 12.79 -1.49
N LEU A 42 -12.60 13.67 -0.75
CA LEU A 42 -12.03 14.30 0.44
C LEU A 42 -11.79 13.28 1.55
N CYS A 43 -12.67 12.30 1.73
CA CYS A 43 -12.47 11.20 2.67
C CYS A 43 -11.23 10.36 2.32
N TYR A 44 -11.02 10.04 1.04
CA TYR A 44 -9.81 9.34 0.60
C TYR A 44 -8.54 10.17 0.83
N LEU A 45 -8.59 11.48 0.56
CA LEU A 45 -7.46 12.37 0.80
C LEU A 45 -7.11 12.44 2.29
N LEU A 46 -8.12 12.58 3.15
CA LEU A 46 -7.93 12.62 4.60
C LEU A 46 -7.42 11.28 5.14
N ALA A 47 -7.94 10.16 4.65
CA ALA A 47 -7.45 8.83 4.99
C ALA A 47 -5.98 8.64 4.58
N ALA A 48 -5.59 9.12 3.39
CA ALA A 48 -4.20 9.06 2.94
C ALA A 48 -3.25 9.86 3.84
N VAL A 49 -3.66 11.05 4.30
CA VAL A 49 -2.88 11.86 5.25
C VAL A 49 -2.70 11.14 6.57
N LEU A 50 -3.78 10.55 7.12
CA LEU A 50 -3.72 9.79 8.37
C LEU A 50 -2.86 8.52 8.25
N LEU A 51 -2.71 7.95 7.05
CA LEU A 51 -1.89 6.77 6.80
C LEU A 51 -0.38 7.08 6.74
N LEU A 52 0.02 8.35 6.50
CA LEU A 52 1.43 8.73 6.31
C LEU A 52 2.37 8.28 7.44
N PRO A 53 2.04 8.45 8.74
CA PRO A 53 2.94 8.04 9.81
C PRO A 53 3.19 6.52 9.82
N ALA A 54 2.14 5.73 9.58
CA ALA A 54 2.25 4.28 9.49
C ALA A 54 3.07 3.84 8.27
N LEU A 55 2.91 4.53 7.14
CA LEU A 55 3.70 4.30 5.93
C LEU A 55 5.20 4.55 6.17
N LEU A 56 5.53 5.68 6.81
CA LEU A 56 6.92 6.03 7.13
C LEU A 56 7.54 5.03 8.10
N ALA A 57 6.82 4.63 9.15
CA ALA A 57 7.28 3.61 10.09
C ALA A 57 7.55 2.27 9.38
N LYS A 58 6.69 1.86 8.43
CA LYS A 58 6.96 0.65 7.63
C LYS A 58 8.16 0.82 6.70
N ALA A 59 8.38 1.99 6.13
CA ALA A 59 9.54 2.26 5.28
C ALA A 59 10.86 2.14 6.08
N GLU A 60 10.90 2.66 7.31
CA GLU A 60 12.05 2.51 8.20
C GLU A 60 12.33 1.04 8.55
N LEU A 61 11.28 0.27 8.89
CA LEU A 61 11.44 -1.15 9.23
C LEU A 61 11.91 -2.00 8.04
N VAL A 62 11.35 -1.79 6.84
CA VAL A 62 11.72 -2.53 5.62
C VAL A 62 13.16 -2.23 5.20
N THR A 63 13.62 -0.99 5.40
CA THR A 63 15.01 -0.61 5.10
C THR A 63 15.98 -1.12 6.16
N ALA A 64 15.62 -1.10 7.44
CA ALA A 64 16.44 -1.67 8.52
C ALA A 64 16.55 -3.20 8.47
N MET A 65 15.50 -3.88 7.97
CA MET A 65 15.42 -5.34 7.95
C MET A 65 15.01 -5.87 6.55
N PRO A 66 15.93 -5.90 5.56
CA PRO A 66 15.63 -6.24 4.17
C PRO A 66 15.54 -7.76 3.94
N LYS A 67 14.66 -8.43 4.67
CA LYS A 67 14.36 -9.86 4.54
C LYS A 67 12.96 -10.07 3.95
N ALA A 68 12.79 -11.17 3.22
CA ALA A 68 11.48 -11.57 2.70
C ALA A 68 10.58 -12.00 3.88
N GLY A 69 9.36 -11.46 3.94
CA GLY A 69 8.40 -11.75 5.02
C GLY A 69 7.57 -10.54 5.46
N GLY A 70 8.04 -9.32 5.17
CA GLY A 70 7.31 -8.08 5.50
C GLY A 70 6.95 -8.03 6.99
N THR A 71 5.68 -7.80 7.30
CA THR A 71 5.20 -7.68 8.69
C THR A 71 5.47 -8.92 9.54
N TYR A 72 5.55 -10.13 8.96
CA TYR A 72 5.90 -11.36 9.69
C TYR A 72 7.32 -11.35 10.25
N PHE A 73 8.18 -10.47 9.73
CA PHE A 73 9.55 -10.31 10.22
C PHE A 73 9.68 -9.18 11.26
N PHE A 74 8.73 -8.24 11.29
CA PHE A 74 8.76 -7.09 12.18
C PHE A 74 8.05 -7.34 13.53
N ILE A 75 7.25 -8.41 13.62
CA ILE A 75 6.48 -8.86 14.80
C ILE A 75 6.97 -10.26 15.14
#